data_AF-A0A395CUY0-F1
#
_entry.id   AF-A0A395CUY0-F1
#
_cell.length_a   1.000
_cell.length_b   1.000
_cell.length_c   1.000
_cell.angle_alpha   90.00
_cell.angle_beta   90.00
_cell.angle_gamma   90.00
#
_symmetry.space_group_name_H-M   'P 1'
#
loop_
_entity.id
_entity.type
_entity.pdbx_description
1 polymer ?
#
loop_
_entity_poly.entity_id
_entity_poly.type
_entity_poly.pdbx_seq_one_letter_code
_entity_poly.pdbx_strand_id
1 'polypeptide(L)'
;EEFPGRLCYCGHHGCIETFLSGPGLAHDYHARGGGPAIGEEIAERAEAGEPAALESLDVYRDRLARALAGVVNLLDPDVIVLGGGVSNIDRIYDGLRDLTEHHAFSDAIDTKIVRNLHGDASGVRGAAWLWGGPDRHGPAQFAG
;
A
#
# COMPACT_ATOMS: atom_id res chain seq x y z
N GLU A 1 -1.51 -15.22 11.97
CA GLU A 1 -2.61 -15.37 12.93
C GLU A 1 -3.89 -14.61 12.52
N GLU A 2 -4.02 -14.26 11.24
CA GLU A 2 -5.05 -13.32 10.75
C GLU A 2 -6.28 -14.03 10.16
N PHE A 3 -6.39 -15.34 10.35
CA PHE A 3 -7.51 -16.14 9.88
C PHE A 3 -8.53 -16.36 11.01
N PRO A 4 -9.84 -16.17 10.78
CA PRO A 4 -10.48 -15.86 9.50
C PRO A 4 -10.39 -14.37 9.09
N GLY A 5 -9.92 -13.50 9.98
CA GLY A 5 -9.84 -12.06 9.74
C GLY A 5 -11.17 -11.36 10.02
N ARG A 6 -11.20 -10.03 9.92
CA ARG A 6 -12.43 -9.26 10.22
C ARG A 6 -13.45 -9.38 9.08
N LEU A 7 -14.73 -9.22 9.42
CA LEU A 7 -15.80 -9.08 8.45
C LEU A 7 -15.57 -7.82 7.60
N CYS A 8 -15.55 -8.00 6.29
CA CYS A 8 -15.47 -6.92 5.32
C CYS A 8 -16.88 -6.48 4.91
N TYR A 9 -17.01 -5.24 4.43
CA TYR A 9 -18.27 -4.71 3.90
C TYR A 9 -18.80 -5.51 2.69
N CYS A 10 -17.92 -6.24 1.99
CA CYS A 10 -18.32 -7.12 0.90
C CYS A 10 -18.98 -8.44 1.37
N GLY A 11 -19.05 -8.69 2.67
CA GLY A 11 -19.66 -9.89 3.27
C GLY A 11 -18.70 -11.06 3.50
N HIS A 12 -17.45 -10.96 3.03
CA HIS A 12 -16.40 -11.96 3.29
C HIS A 12 -15.55 -11.59 4.52
N HIS A 13 -14.71 -12.53 4.97
CA HIS A 13 -13.75 -12.30 6.06
C HIS A 13 -12.33 -12.23 5.51
N GLY A 14 -11.49 -11.42 6.16
CA GLY A 14 -10.05 -11.38 5.86
C GLY A 14 -9.70 -10.77 4.50
N CYS A 15 -10.56 -9.92 3.95
CA CYS A 15 -10.20 -9.15 2.75
C CYS A 15 -9.00 -8.24 3.05
N ILE A 16 -8.11 -8.10 2.07
CA ILE A 16 -6.93 -7.21 2.14
C ILE A 16 -7.33 -5.80 2.59
N GLU A 17 -8.46 -5.29 2.09
CA GLU A 17 -9.03 -4.00 2.45
C GLU A 17 -9.27 -3.80 3.96
N THR A 18 -9.55 -4.88 4.69
CA THR A 18 -9.73 -4.80 6.14
C THR A 18 -8.42 -4.50 6.87
N PHE A 19 -7.27 -4.78 6.23
CA PHE A 19 -5.96 -4.56 6.82
C PHE A 19 -5.24 -3.34 6.23
N LEU A 20 -5.28 -3.17 4.90
CA LEU A 20 -4.44 -2.22 4.18
C LEU A 20 -5.10 -0.88 3.86
N SER A 21 -6.36 -0.69 4.24
CA SER A 21 -7.03 0.61 4.16
C SER A 21 -6.65 1.53 5.32
N GLY A 22 -6.92 2.83 5.19
CA GLY A 22 -6.77 3.79 6.28
C GLY A 22 -7.54 3.39 7.55
N PRO A 23 -8.84 3.03 7.45
CA PRO A 23 -9.58 2.48 8.58
C PRO A 23 -9.01 1.16 9.12
N GLY A 24 -8.44 0.32 8.24
CA GLY A 24 -7.75 -0.90 8.64
C GLY A 24 -6.53 -0.62 9.52
N LEU A 25 -5.68 0.31 9.10
CA LEU A 25 -4.52 0.77 9.87
C LEU A 25 -4.93 1.40 11.21
N ALA A 26 -5.92 2.29 11.19
CA ALA A 26 -6.44 2.93 12.41
C ALA A 26 -7.03 1.91 13.39
N HIS A 27 -7.72 0.89 12.89
CA HIS A 27 -8.24 -0.19 13.70
C HIS A 27 -7.11 -0.99 14.37
N ASP A 28 -6.10 -1.38 13.61
CA ASP A 28 -4.95 -2.14 14.13
C ASP A 28 -4.16 -1.32 15.16
N TYR A 29 -3.99 -0.03 14.92
CA TYR A 29 -3.38 0.89 15.87
C TYR A 29 -4.17 0.99 17.18
N HIS A 30 -5.49 1.15 17.08
CA HIS A 30 -6.34 1.18 18.25
C HIS A 30 -6.32 -0.15 19.04
N ALA A 31 -6.34 -1.28 18.34
CA ALA A 31 -6.25 -2.60 18.95
C ALA A 31 -4.95 -2.83 19.74
N ARG A 32 -3.88 -2.09 19.42
CA ARG A 32 -2.59 -2.10 20.14
C ARG A 32 -2.49 -1.08 21.26
N GLY A 33 -3.61 -0.46 21.65
CA GLY A 33 -3.66 0.56 22.70
C GLY A 33 -3.43 1.98 22.20
N GLY A 34 -3.37 2.19 20.89
CA GLY A 34 -3.34 3.50 20.27
C GLY A 34 -4.64 4.29 20.49
N GLY A 35 -4.52 5.62 20.56
CA GLY A 35 -5.68 6.50 20.59
C GLY A 35 -6.38 6.62 19.23
N PRO A 36 -7.48 7.40 19.13
CA PRO A 36 -8.01 7.80 17.84
C PRO A 36 -6.94 8.51 17.00
N ALA A 37 -6.72 8.04 15.78
CA ALA A 37 -5.77 8.63 14.84
C ALA A 37 -6.09 8.20 13.40
N ILE A 38 -5.79 9.07 12.43
CA ILE A 38 -5.70 8.71 11.00
C ILE A 38 -4.27 8.27 10.62
N GLY A 39 -4.07 7.75 9.41
CA GLY A 39 -2.79 7.18 8.99
C GLY A 39 -1.61 8.15 9.14
N GLU A 40 -1.79 9.40 8.76
CA GLU A 40 -0.76 10.45 8.87
C GLU A 40 -0.39 10.71 10.34
N GLU A 41 -1.38 10.82 11.23
CA GLU A 41 -1.15 11.01 12.67
C GLU A 41 -0.48 9.78 13.31
N ILE A 42 -0.80 8.57 12.84
CA ILE A 42 -0.12 7.34 13.28
C ILE A 42 1.34 7.37 12.86
N ALA A 43 1.65 7.83 11.65
CA ALA A 43 3.02 7.99 11.19
C ALA A 43 3.78 9.01 12.05
N GLU A 44 3.20 10.17 12.32
CA GLU A 44 3.81 11.19 13.20
C GLU A 44 4.10 10.65 14.61
N ARG A 45 3.18 9.86 15.17
CA ARG A 45 3.37 9.21 16.48
C ARG A 45 4.45 8.14 16.44
N ALA A 46 4.56 7.38 15.35
CA ALA A 46 5.64 6.42 15.16
C ALA A 46 7.01 7.13 15.09
N GLU A 47 7.11 8.26 14.39
CA GLU A 47 8.33 9.09 14.38
C GLU A 47 8.65 9.66 15.77
N ALA A 48 7.64 9.95 16.59
CA ALA A 48 7.82 10.30 17.99
C ALA A 48 8.20 9.11 18.91
N GLY A 49 8.32 7.90 18.35
CA GLY A 49 8.72 6.70 19.06
C GLY A 49 7.60 5.97 19.80
N GLU A 50 6.33 6.26 19.50
CA GLU A 50 5.21 5.58 20.14
C GLU A 50 5.18 4.08 19.76
N PRO A 51 5.29 3.14 20.73
CA PRO A 51 5.40 1.71 20.43
C PRO A 51 4.21 1.15 19.65
N ALA A 52 2.98 1.54 20.01
CA ALA A 52 1.78 1.06 19.32
C ALA A 52 1.74 1.50 17.85
N ALA A 53 2.21 2.71 17.55
CA ALA A 53 2.25 3.24 16.19
C ALA A 53 3.33 2.54 15.35
N LEU A 54 4.52 2.37 15.93
CA LEU A 54 5.63 1.63 15.32
C LEU A 54 5.21 0.21 14.94
N GLU A 55 4.66 -0.53 15.90
CA GLU A 55 4.24 -1.92 15.68
C GLU A 55 3.11 -2.02 14.64
N SER A 56 2.18 -1.06 14.64
CA SER A 56 1.08 -1.05 13.67
C SER A 56 1.57 -0.84 12.24
N LEU A 57 2.54 0.04 12.03
CA LEU A 57 3.13 0.28 10.72
C LEU A 57 4.02 -0.90 10.27
N ASP A 58 4.74 -1.54 11.19
CA ASP A 58 5.54 -2.72 10.87
C ASP A 58 4.65 -3.89 10.43
N VAL A 59 3.55 -4.13 11.14
CA VAL A 59 2.56 -5.16 10.76
C VAL A 59 1.83 -4.78 9.47
N TYR A 60 1.48 -3.50 9.28
CA TYR A 60 0.90 -3.02 8.03
C TYR A 60 1.82 -3.32 6.85
N ARG A 61 3.12 -3.04 6.98
CA ARG A 61 4.13 -3.27 5.95
C ARG A 61 4.29 -4.76 5.62
N ASP A 62 4.33 -5.64 6.62
CA ASP A 62 4.37 -7.09 6.42
C ASP A 62 3.14 -7.60 5.64
N ARG A 63 1.95 -7.14 6.00
CA ARG A 63 0.70 -7.49 5.28
C ARG A 63 0.68 -6.93 3.86
N LEU A 64 1.17 -5.70 3.67
CA LEU A 64 1.31 -5.08 2.36
C LEU A 64 2.26 -5.90 1.48
N ALA A 65 3.43 -6.29 2.01
CA ALA A 65 4.38 -7.12 1.30
C ALA A 65 3.78 -8.45 0.83
N ARG A 66 3.00 -9.15 1.68
CA ARG A 66 2.29 -10.38 1.31
C ARG A 66 1.26 -10.16 0.20
N ALA A 67 0.50 -9.07 0.28
CA ALA A 67 -0.47 -8.71 -0.75
C ALA A 67 0.23 -8.40 -2.09
N LEU A 68 1.32 -7.62 -2.06
CA LEU A 68 2.12 -7.28 -3.23
C LEU A 68 2.79 -8.50 -3.85
N ALA A 69 3.29 -9.44 -3.04
CA ALA A 69 3.87 -10.68 -3.54
C ALA A 69 2.84 -11.50 -4.33
N GLY A 70 1.58 -11.53 -3.90
CA GLY A 70 0.50 -12.13 -4.67
C GLY A 70 0.30 -11.49 -6.05
N VAL A 71 0.42 -10.16 -6.13
CA VAL A 71 0.36 -9.41 -7.40
C VAL A 71 1.57 -9.72 -8.28
N VAL A 72 2.78 -9.71 -7.71
CA VAL A 72 4.03 -10.02 -8.43
C VAL A 72 3.98 -11.44 -8.99
N ASN A 73 3.61 -12.43 -8.17
CA ASN A 73 3.55 -13.82 -8.58
C ASN A 73 2.54 -14.09 -9.71
N LEU A 74 1.48 -13.28 -9.82
CA LEU A 74 0.43 -13.47 -10.81
C LEU A 74 0.65 -12.66 -12.09
N LEU A 75 1.16 -11.43 -11.97
CA LEU A 75 1.22 -10.46 -13.07
C LEU A 75 2.63 -10.12 -13.54
N ASP A 76 3.65 -10.38 -12.71
CA ASP A 76 5.07 -10.01 -12.95
C ASP A 76 5.26 -8.57 -13.49
N PRO A 77 4.77 -7.54 -12.78
CA PRO A 77 4.80 -6.17 -13.29
C PRO A 77 6.20 -5.54 -13.14
N ASP A 78 6.59 -4.72 -14.12
CA ASP A 78 7.80 -3.88 -14.03
C ASP A 78 7.70 -2.87 -12.88
N VAL A 79 6.51 -2.32 -12.64
CA VAL A 79 6.26 -1.27 -11.65
C VAL A 79 4.90 -1.46 -10.98
N ILE A 80 4.87 -1.35 -9.65
CA ILE A 80 3.66 -1.21 -8.83
C ILE A 80 3.65 0.21 -8.25
N VAL A 81 2.58 0.94 -8.55
CA VAL A 81 2.37 2.30 -8.03
C VAL A 81 1.35 2.27 -6.89
N LEU A 82 1.76 2.67 -5.69
CA LEU A 82 0.89 2.77 -4.53
C LEU A 82 0.13 4.10 -4.52
N GLY A 83 -1.20 4.00 -4.44
CA GLY A 83 -2.12 5.13 -4.40
C GLY A 83 -2.88 5.24 -3.08
N GLY A 84 -3.66 6.32 -2.94
CA GLY A 84 -4.48 6.60 -1.75
C GLY A 84 -3.73 7.26 -0.61
N GLY A 85 -4.46 7.76 0.41
CA GLY A 85 -3.88 8.57 1.49
C GLY A 85 -2.77 7.86 2.27
N VAL A 86 -2.95 6.58 2.60
CA VAL A 86 -1.94 5.78 3.34
C VAL A 86 -0.62 5.67 2.58
N SER A 87 -0.65 5.70 1.24
CA SER A 87 0.57 5.68 0.41
C SER A 87 1.47 6.90 0.60
N ASN A 88 1.00 7.94 1.30
CA ASN A 88 1.80 9.12 1.63
C ASN A 88 2.75 8.91 2.82
N ILE A 89 2.59 7.84 3.59
CA ILE A 89 3.43 7.52 4.74
C ILE A 89 4.76 6.94 4.24
N ASP A 90 5.89 7.60 4.47
CA ASP A 90 7.20 7.13 3.97
C ASP A 90 7.60 5.77 4.54
N ARG A 91 7.31 5.53 5.82
CA ARG A 91 7.70 4.32 6.53
C ARG A 91 7.17 3.02 5.91
N ILE A 92 6.04 3.07 5.18
CA ILE A 92 5.52 1.85 4.56
C ILE A 92 6.42 1.34 3.44
N TYR A 93 7.29 2.18 2.88
CA TYR A 93 8.22 1.83 1.80
C TYR A 93 9.55 1.27 2.32
N ASP A 94 9.89 1.52 3.58
CA ASP A 94 11.16 1.09 4.18
C ASP A 94 11.33 -0.43 4.08
N GLY A 95 12.26 -0.92 3.25
CA GLY A 95 12.47 -2.36 3.06
C GLY A 95 11.27 -3.11 2.46
N LEU A 96 10.25 -2.42 1.93
CA LEU A 96 9.02 -3.04 1.44
C LEU A 96 9.27 -3.97 0.24
N ARG A 97 10.20 -3.59 -0.65
CA ARG A 97 10.58 -4.44 -1.78
C ARG A 97 11.18 -5.76 -1.29
N ASP A 98 12.09 -5.70 -0.34
CA ASP A 98 12.78 -6.88 0.17
C ASP A 98 11.81 -7.79 0.94
N LEU A 99 10.87 -7.21 1.71
CA LEU A 99 9.79 -7.97 2.34
C LEU A 99 8.85 -8.61 1.30
N THR A 100 8.55 -7.90 0.20
CA THR A 100 7.75 -8.44 -0.89
C THR A 100 8.48 -9.62 -1.54
N GLU A 101 9.79 -9.49 -1.77
CA GLU A 101 10.65 -10.54 -2.34
C GLU A 101 10.65 -11.80 -1.47
N HIS A 102 10.73 -11.65 -0.14
CA HIS A 102 10.63 -12.79 0.81
C HIS A 102 9.31 -13.57 0.74
N HIS A 103 8.23 -12.94 0.24
CA HIS A 103 6.93 -13.56 0.09
C HIS A 103 6.62 -13.97 -1.36
N ALA A 104 7.42 -13.51 -2.32
CA ALA A 104 7.30 -13.90 -3.71
C ALA A 104 7.78 -15.36 -3.90
N PHE A 105 7.31 -16.01 -4.95
CA PHE A 105 7.76 -17.36 -5.29
C PHE A 105 9.14 -17.36 -5.95
N SER A 106 9.51 -16.25 -6.60
CA SER A 106 10.79 -16.08 -7.30
C SER A 106 11.93 -15.79 -6.32
N ASP A 107 13.15 -16.23 -6.68
CA ASP A 107 14.37 -15.97 -5.92
C ASP A 107 14.80 -14.49 -5.95
N ALA A 108 14.24 -13.71 -6.89
CA ALA A 108 14.42 -12.26 -7.00
C ALA A 108 13.24 -11.61 -7.73
N ILE A 109 12.97 -10.33 -7.44
CA ILE A 109 11.95 -9.52 -8.15
C ILE A 109 12.59 -8.26 -8.72
N ASP A 110 12.38 -7.93 -10.01
CA ASP A 110 12.84 -6.65 -10.58
C ASP A 110 11.78 -5.53 -10.44
N THR A 111 10.60 -5.87 -9.94
CA THR A 111 9.47 -4.96 -9.75
C THR A 111 9.83 -3.76 -8.88
N LYS A 112 9.61 -2.55 -9.42
CA LYS A 112 9.74 -1.31 -8.65
C LYS A 112 8.44 -1.03 -7.90
N ILE A 113 8.52 -0.75 -6.60
CA ILE A 113 7.37 -0.32 -5.80
C ILE A 113 7.54 1.17 -5.52
N VAL A 114 6.64 2.00 -6.03
CA VAL A 114 6.77 3.46 -6.02
C VAL A 114 5.51 4.15 -5.52
N ARG A 115 5.69 5.37 -4.99
CA ARG A 115 4.58 6.27 -4.66
C ARG A 115 3.97 6.85 -5.93
N ASN A 116 2.65 7.08 -5.92
CA ASN A 116 1.99 7.87 -6.94
C ASN A 116 2.55 9.32 -7.01
N LEU A 117 2.54 9.91 -8.21
CA LEU A 117 3.02 11.28 -8.45
C LEU A 117 1.92 12.34 -8.50
N HIS A 118 0.67 11.93 -8.69
CA HIS A 118 -0.41 12.83 -9.08
C HIS A 118 -1.54 12.94 -8.05
N GLY A 119 -1.48 12.17 -6.94
CA GLY A 119 -2.45 12.24 -5.84
C GLY A 119 -3.89 12.28 -6.34
N ASP A 120 -4.66 13.24 -5.84
CA ASP A 120 -6.07 13.44 -6.20
C ASP A 120 -6.30 13.74 -7.68
N ALA A 121 -5.30 14.26 -8.40
CA ALA A 121 -5.40 14.50 -9.84
C ALA A 121 -5.30 13.21 -10.67
N SER A 122 -4.88 12.09 -10.08
CA SER A 122 -4.71 10.81 -10.79
C SER A 122 -6.00 10.34 -11.47
N GLY A 123 -7.14 10.48 -10.79
CA GLY A 123 -8.44 10.03 -11.31
C GLY A 123 -8.89 10.81 -12.55
N VAL A 124 -8.80 12.14 -12.50
CA VAL A 124 -9.21 13.01 -13.62
C VAL A 124 -8.26 12.83 -14.82
N ARG A 125 -6.96 12.68 -14.58
CA ARG A 125 -5.97 12.41 -15.63
C ARG A 125 -6.24 11.07 -16.32
N GLY A 126 -6.51 10.03 -15.54
CA GLY A 126 -6.89 8.71 -16.06
C GLY A 126 -8.14 8.78 -16.94
N ALA A 127 -9.18 9.49 -16.49
CA ALA A 127 -10.41 9.69 -17.27
C ALA A 127 -10.14 10.42 -18.60
N ALA A 128 -9.30 11.45 -18.60
CA ALA A 128 -8.92 12.17 -19.81
C ALA A 128 -8.13 11.28 -20.80
N TRP A 129 -7.25 10.42 -20.30
CA TRP A 129 -6.49 9.47 -21.13
C TRP A 129 -7.38 8.40 -21.76
N LEU A 130 -8.41 7.93 -21.05
CA LEU A 130 -9.36 6.94 -21.60
C LEU A 130 -10.07 7.47 -22.85
N TRP A 131 -10.37 8.77 -22.90
CA TRP A 131 -11.02 9.41 -24.05
C TRP A 131 -10.07 9.66 -25.25
N GLY A 132 -8.75 9.69 -25.01
CA GLY A 132 -7.75 10.10 -26.00
C GLY A 132 -7.49 9.11 -27.15
N GLY A 133 -7.81 7.83 -26.98
CA GLY A 133 -7.50 6.76 -27.95
C GLY A 133 -6.01 6.36 -28.00
N PRO A 134 -5.68 5.16 -28.52
CA PRO A 134 -4.34 4.56 -28.46
C PRO A 134 -3.25 5.32 -29.25
N ASP A 135 -3.61 6.18 -30.20
CA ASP A 135 -2.68 6.75 -31.19
C ASP A 135 -1.89 7.98 -30.71
N ARG A 136 -1.94 8.32 -29.41
CA ARG A 136 -1.28 9.53 -28.86
C ARG A 136 -0.04 9.26 -28.01
N HIS A 137 0.51 8.04 -28.04
CA HIS A 137 1.71 7.68 -27.30
C HIS A 137 2.97 8.27 -27.95
N GLY A 138 3.18 9.59 -27.80
CA GLY A 138 4.52 10.16 -27.82
C GLY A 138 5.35 9.62 -26.64
N PRO A 139 6.69 9.62 -26.72
CA PRO A 139 7.53 8.97 -25.72
C PRO A 139 7.21 9.50 -24.33
N ALA A 140 6.97 8.59 -23.39
CA ALA A 140 6.74 8.89 -21.99
C ALA A 140 7.90 9.75 -21.48
N GLN A 141 7.62 11.04 -21.25
CA GLN A 141 8.55 11.93 -20.57
C GLN A 141 8.53 11.56 -19.09
N PHE A 142 9.25 10.50 -18.74
CA PHE A 142 9.76 10.33 -17.37
C PHE A 142 10.90 11.31 -17.21
N ALA A 143 10.60 12.52 -16.74
CA ALA A 143 11.57 13.56 -16.46
C ALA A 143 11.67 13.80 -14.96
N GLY A 144 12.87 13.54 -14.42
CA GLY A 144 13.48 14.24 -13.29
C GLY A 144 12.98 13.87 -11.91
#